data_AF-A0A5C7UPA0-F1
#
_entry.id   AF-A0A5C7UPA0-F1
#
_cell.length_a   1.000
_cell.length_b   1.000
_cell.length_c   1.000
_cell.angle_alpha   90.00
_cell.angle_beta   90.00
_cell.angle_gamma   90.00
#
_symmetry.space_group_name_H-M   'P 1'
#
loop_
_entity.id
_entity.type
_entity.pdbx_description
1 polymer ?
#
loop_
_entity_poly.entity_id
_entity_poly.type
_entity_poly.pdbx_seq_one_letter_code
_entity_poly.pdbx_strand_id
1 'polypeptide(L)'
;MPNHYKTHQGQSLFDLVIHQYGSIEPVFELAAISKLSLTDKLPAGTIIELPKHEGQINSYVVASIQSRSLVPRTAPDGINEAGGIGHMQVWVSFQVSSN
;
A
#
# COMPACT_ATOMS: atom_id res chain seq x y z
N MET A 1 -12.02 16.17 -8.73
CA MET A 1 -11.19 15.70 -7.59
C MET A 1 -9.83 16.38 -7.71
N PRO A 2 -9.16 16.73 -6.61
CA PRO A 2 -7.80 17.26 -6.73
C PRO A 2 -6.96 16.22 -7.49
N ASN A 3 -6.24 16.65 -8.54
CA ASN A 3 -5.40 15.78 -9.37
C ASN A 3 -4.16 15.25 -8.62
N HIS A 4 -4.07 15.53 -7.32
CA HIS A 4 -2.88 15.32 -6.51
C HIS A 4 -3.29 14.81 -5.13
N TYR A 5 -2.58 13.79 -4.65
CA TYR A 5 -2.73 13.21 -3.32
C TYR A 5 -1.43 13.37 -2.55
N LYS A 6 -1.52 13.78 -1.28
CA LYS A 6 -0.37 13.89 -0.40
C LYS A 6 -0.26 12.64 0.46
N THR A 7 0.85 11.93 0.36
CA THR A 7 1.10 10.70 1.14
C THR A 7 1.24 10.98 2.63
N HIS A 8 0.81 10.03 3.45
CA HIS A 8 0.99 10.04 4.90
C HIS A 8 2.12 9.07 5.33
N GLN A 9 2.69 9.31 6.52
CA GLN A 9 3.66 8.38 7.11
C GLN A 9 3.03 6.99 7.29
N GLY A 10 3.76 5.94 6.93
CA GLY A 10 3.30 4.54 7.02
C GLY A 10 2.28 4.14 5.95
N GLN A 11 2.09 4.96 4.91
CA GLN A 11 1.15 4.65 3.82
C GLN A 11 1.84 3.90 2.68
N SER A 12 1.21 2.85 2.17
CA SER A 12 1.63 2.12 0.98
C SER A 12 0.91 2.64 -0.27
N LEU A 13 1.41 2.25 -1.45
CA LEU A 13 0.74 2.61 -2.71
C LEU A 13 -0.66 1.97 -2.80
N PHE A 14 -0.82 0.78 -2.21
CA PHE A 14 -2.10 0.08 -2.07
C PHE A 14 -3.09 0.85 -1.19
N ASP A 15 -2.62 1.36 -0.04
CA ASP A 15 -3.45 2.17 0.85
C ASP A 15 -3.99 3.41 0.17
N LEU A 16 -3.16 4.07 -0.65
CA LEU A 16 -3.53 5.26 -1.40
C LEU A 16 -4.65 4.94 -2.39
N VAL A 17 -4.52 3.88 -3.20
CA VAL A 17 -5.54 3.55 -4.19
C VAL A 17 -6.85 3.09 -3.55
N ILE A 18 -6.79 2.37 -2.43
CA ILE A 18 -8.00 1.99 -1.69
C ILE A 18 -8.67 3.23 -1.10
N HIS A 19 -7.89 4.18 -0.58
CA HIS A 19 -8.41 5.43 -0.04
C HIS A 19 -9.11 6.27 -1.11
N GLN A 20 -8.56 6.32 -2.32
CA GLN A 20 -9.07 7.19 -3.39
C GLN A 20 -10.13 6.54 -4.29
N TYR A 21 -9.96 5.26 -4.63
CA TYR A 21 -10.78 4.53 -5.60
C TYR A 21 -11.59 3.40 -4.99
N GLY A 22 -11.34 3.03 -3.73
CA GLY A 22 -12.02 1.91 -3.06
C GLY A 22 -11.66 0.54 -3.64
N SER A 23 -10.65 0.47 -4.50
CA SER A 23 -10.19 -0.72 -5.21
C SER A 23 -8.65 -0.71 -5.29
N ILE A 24 -8.07 -1.91 -5.38
CA ILE A 24 -6.64 -2.14 -5.60
C ILE A 24 -6.28 -2.09 -7.09
N GLU A 25 -7.24 -2.32 -7.99
CA GLU A 25 -7.02 -2.37 -9.45
C GLU A 25 -6.19 -1.20 -10.02
N PRO A 26 -6.39 0.07 -9.59
CA PRO A 26 -5.63 1.20 -10.13
C PRO A 26 -4.15 1.24 -9.73
N VAL A 27 -3.70 0.33 -8.85
CA VAL A 27 -2.33 0.40 -8.28
C VAL A 27 -1.24 0.31 -9.34
N PHE A 28 -1.44 -0.53 -10.37
CA PHE A 28 -0.45 -0.71 -11.44
C PHE A 28 -0.35 0.53 -12.34
N GLU A 29 -1.50 1.13 -12.66
CA GLU A 29 -1.56 2.37 -13.43
C GLU A 29 -0.89 3.51 -12.66
N LEU A 30 -1.21 3.64 -11.38
CA LEU A 30 -0.61 4.63 -10.49
C LEU A 30 0.91 4.44 -10.37
N ALA A 31 1.38 3.21 -10.20
CA ALA A 31 2.80 2.86 -10.13
C ALA A 31 3.53 3.26 -11.41
N ALA A 32 2.95 2.94 -12.58
CA ALA A 32 3.54 3.24 -13.88
C ALA A 32 3.66 4.76 -14.12
N ILE A 33 2.62 5.53 -13.80
CA ILE A 33 2.60 7.00 -13.98
C ILE A 33 3.56 7.67 -12.99
N SER A 34 3.54 7.23 -11.74
CA SER A 34 4.36 7.80 -10.67
C SER A 34 5.84 7.36 -10.74
N LYS A 35 6.17 6.42 -11.64
CA LYS A 35 7.49 5.75 -11.73
C LYS A 35 7.94 5.16 -10.38
N LEU A 36 6.99 4.60 -9.64
CA LEU A 36 7.20 3.95 -8.36
C LEU A 36 7.00 2.45 -8.52
N SER A 37 7.73 1.65 -7.75
CA SER A 37 7.45 0.23 -7.58
C SER A 37 6.30 0.05 -6.60
N LEU A 38 5.53 -1.03 -6.75
CA LEU A 38 4.38 -1.34 -5.87
C LEU A 38 4.76 -1.46 -4.39
N THR A 39 5.98 -1.91 -4.14
CA THR A 39 6.53 -2.16 -2.79
C THR A 39 7.47 -1.05 -2.32
N ASP A 40 7.59 0.05 -3.07
CA ASP A 40 8.45 1.15 -2.66
C ASP A 40 7.92 1.79 -1.38
N LYS A 41 8.85 2.18 -0.52
CA LYS A 41 8.51 3.00 0.64
C LYS A 41 8.13 4.39 0.14
N LEU A 42 6.93 4.82 0.46
CA LEU A 42 6.43 6.16 0.15
C LEU A 42 6.85 7.13 1.26
N PRO A 43 7.74 8.09 0.99
CA PRO A 43 8.03 9.14 1.94
C PRO A 43 6.76 9.95 2.20
N ALA A 44 6.48 10.32 3.45
CA ALA A 44 5.33 11.16 3.74
C ALA A 44 5.48 12.56 3.15
N GLY A 45 4.36 13.15 2.73
CA GLY A 45 4.34 14.45 2.10
C GLY A 45 4.67 14.44 0.61
N THR A 46 4.96 13.27 0.03
CA THR A 46 5.08 13.09 -1.41
C THR A 46 3.76 13.43 -2.07
N ILE A 47 3.81 14.20 -3.15
CA ILE A 47 2.65 14.54 -3.95
C ILE A 47 2.60 13.56 -5.11
N ILE A 48 1.53 12.77 -5.18
CA ILE A 48 1.31 11.78 -6.22
C ILE A 48 0.17 12.26 -7.11
N GLU A 49 0.40 12.22 -8.43
CA GLU A 49 -0.63 12.51 -9.41
C GLU A 49 -1.63 11.35 -9.46
N LEU A 50 -2.91 11.66 -9.30
CA LEU A 50 -3.98 10.67 -9.35
C LEU A 50 -4.48 10.53 -10.79
N PRO A 51 -4.30 9.36 -11.44
CA PRO A 51 -4.84 9.16 -12.77
C PRO A 51 -6.37 9.17 -12.76
N LYS A 52 -6.95 9.58 -13.88
CA LYS A 52 -8.35 9.30 -14.15
C LYS A 52 -8.48 7.81 -14.44
N HIS A 53 -8.77 7.04 -13.41
CA HIS A 53 -9.01 5.62 -13.57
C HIS A 53 -10.36 5.40 -14.24
N GLU A 54 -10.36 4.71 -15.38
CA GLU A 54 -11.56 4.38 -16.16
C GLU A 54 -12.32 3.15 -15.61
N GLY A 55 -11.72 2.42 -14.65
CA GLY A 55 -12.33 1.25 -14.02
C GLY A 55 -13.35 1.60 -12.92
N GLN A 56 -13.92 0.55 -12.33
CA GLN A 56 -15.01 0.69 -11.38
C GLN A 56 -14.51 1.20 -10.02
N ILE A 57 -14.84 2.44 -9.69
CA ILE A 57 -14.64 2.99 -8.35
C ILE A 57 -15.68 2.35 -7.41
N ASN A 58 -15.21 1.74 -6.32
CA ASN A 58 -16.10 1.24 -5.29
C ASN A 58 -16.48 2.38 -4.33
N SER A 59 -17.57 3.07 -4.68
CA SER A 59 -18.08 4.23 -3.93
C SER A 59 -18.45 3.90 -2.49
N TYR A 60 -18.88 2.67 -2.18
CA TYR A 60 -19.19 2.24 -0.82
C TYR A 60 -17.95 2.23 0.07
N VAL A 61 -16.84 1.69 -0.43
CA VAL A 61 -15.56 1.65 0.30
C VAL A 61 -15.05 3.08 0.52
N VAL A 62 -15.03 3.90 -0.53
CA VAL A 62 -14.59 5.30 -0.44
C VAL A 62 -15.45 6.07 0.57
N ALA A 63 -16.78 5.96 0.51
CA ALA A 63 -17.69 6.61 1.44
C ALA A 63 -17.49 6.12 2.89
N SER A 64 -17.22 4.83 3.10
CA SER A 64 -16.99 4.27 4.43
C SER A 64 -15.69 4.79 5.07
N ILE A 65 -14.64 5.00 4.26
CA ILE A 65 -13.36 5.55 4.71
C ILE A 65 -13.51 7.05 5.00
N GLN A 66 -14.15 7.81 4.09
CA GLN A 66 -14.36 9.25 4.22
C GLN A 66 -15.28 9.61 5.40
N SER A 67 -16.40 8.90 5.58
CA SER A 67 -17.34 9.15 6.68
C SER A 67 -16.71 8.97 8.07
N ARG A 68 -15.64 8.18 8.16
CA ARG A 68 -14.91 7.90 9.40
C ARG A 68 -13.59 8.66 9.49
N SER A 69 -13.25 9.50 8.51
CA SER A 69 -11.97 10.22 8.43
C SER A 69 -10.75 9.31 8.58
N LEU A 70 -10.82 8.10 8.01
CA LEU A 70 -9.76 7.10 8.11
C LEU A 70 -8.73 7.29 7.01
N VAL A 71 -7.47 7.03 7.33
CA VAL A 71 -6.37 6.96 6.36
C VAL A 71 -5.68 5.61 6.54
N PRO A 72 -5.84 4.66 5.59
CA PRO A 72 -5.15 3.37 5.64
C PRO A 72 -3.63 3.55 5.65
N ARG A 73 -2.93 2.78 6.50
CA ARG A 73 -1.48 2.81 6.71
C ARG A 73 -1.00 1.40 7.01
N THR A 74 -0.81 0.62 5.96
CA THR A 74 -0.41 -0.79 6.03
C THR A 74 1.00 -1.02 5.50
N ALA A 75 1.71 0.05 5.11
CA ALA A 75 3.11 -0.11 4.73
C ALA A 75 3.90 -0.67 5.92
N PRO A 76 4.87 -1.55 5.66
CA PRO A 76 5.77 -2.02 6.69
C PRO A 76 6.68 -0.86 7.11
N ASP A 77 6.31 -0.19 8.19
CA ASP A 77 7.25 0.58 8.98
C ASP A 77 8.29 -0.40 9.51
N GLY A 78 9.56 0.00 9.51
CA GLY A 78 10.67 -0.87 9.87
C GLY A 78 10.66 -1.26 11.35
N ILE A 79 9.69 -2.06 11.79
CA ILE A 79 9.78 -2.93 12.96
C ILE A 79 10.66 -4.14 12.60
N ASN A 80 11.88 -3.84 12.18
CA ASN A 80 13.00 -4.78 12.20
C ASN A 80 13.75 -4.69 13.54
N GLU A 81 13.08 -4.29 14.63
CA GLU A 81 13.41 -4.84 15.95
C GLU A 81 12.62 -6.13 16.10
N ALA A 82 13.00 -7.12 15.29
CA ALA A 82 12.46 -8.45 15.27
C ALA A 82 12.84 -9.21 16.57
N GLY A 83 12.22 -8.82 17.69
CA GLY A 83 12.43 -9.40 19.02
C GLY A 83 11.20 -10.15 19.57
N GLY A 84 10.18 -10.37 18.75
CA GLY A 84 8.93 -11.01 19.16
C GLY A 84 8.84 -12.50 18.81
N ILE A 85 7.99 -13.25 19.51
CA ILE A 85 7.71 -14.68 19.25
C ILE A 85 7.23 -14.97 17.82
N GLY A 86 6.61 -14.00 17.13
CA GLY A 86 6.22 -14.14 15.72
C GLY A 86 7.41 -14.19 14.75
N HIS A 87 8.60 -13.82 15.22
CA HIS A 87 9.87 -13.92 14.48
C HIS A 87 10.65 -15.19 14.79
N MET A 88 10.25 -15.96 15.81
CA MET A 88 10.85 -17.25 16.13
C MET A 88 10.33 -18.29 15.14
N GLN A 89 11.11 -18.55 14.08
CA GLN A 89 10.82 -19.65 13.16
C GLN A 89 11.17 -20.99 13.82
N VAL A 90 10.19 -21.89 13.87
CA VAL A 90 10.37 -23.26 14.37
C VAL A 90 10.67 -24.16 13.16
N TRP A 91 11.93 -24.63 13.06
CA TRP A 91 12.44 -25.64 12.11
C TRP A 91 12.27 -25.34 10.60
N VAL A 92 13.27 -24.68 9.99
CA VAL A 92 13.49 -24.78 8.54
C VAL A 92 14.93 -25.20 8.25
N SER A 93 15.17 -26.50 8.36
CA SER A 93 16.34 -27.15 7.74
C SER A 93 15.80 -28.35 6.96
N PHE A 94 15.50 -28.18 5.68
CA PHE A 94 15.39 -29.34 4.80
C PHE A 94 16.67 -29.41 3.99
N GLN A 95 17.47 -30.42 4.27
CA GLN A 95 18.69 -30.70 3.50
C GLN A 95 18.27 -31.64 2.37
N VAL A 96 18.32 -31.17 1.12
CA VAL A 96 18.20 -32.06 -0.04
C VAL A 96 19.60 -32.51 -0.41
N SER A 97 19.96 -33.77 -0.13
CA SER A 97 21.15 -34.36 -0.75
C SER A 97 20.76 -34.92 -2.11
N SER A 98 21.39 -34.43 -3.16
CA SER A 98 21.42 -35.06 -4.48
C SER A 98 22.29 -36.31 -4.42
N ASN A 99 21.75 -37.45 -4.87
CA ASN A 99 22.56 -38.62 -5.25
C ASN A 99 23.16 -38.41 -6.63
#